data_AF-A0A7K7A5T2-F1
#
_entry.id   AF-A0A7K7A5T2-F1
#
_cell.length_a   1.000
_cell.length_b   1.000
_cell.length_c   1.000
_cell.angle_alpha   90.00
_cell.angle_beta   90.00
_cell.angle_gamma   90.00
#
_symmetry.space_group_name_H-M   'P 1'
#
loop_
_entity.id
_entity.type
_entity.pdbx_description
1 polymer ?
#
loop_
_entity_poly.entity_id
_entity_poly.type
_entity_poly.pdbx_seq_one_letter_code
_entity_poly.pdbx_strand_id
1 'polypeptide(L)' 'SAALYTPTECCLRHAQRPVRLINLWSFYETPGECSLPATVFVTLHGDKICADPERRWVKKAKNMLGRKK' A
#
# COMPACT_ATOMS: atom_id res chain seq x y z
N SER A 1 19.93 -3.78 27.26
CA SER A 1 19.81 -3.46 25.83
C SER A 1 18.35 -3.23 25.50
N ALA A 2 17.94 -2.00 25.22
CA ALA A 2 16.58 -1.73 24.74
C ALA A 2 16.59 -1.88 23.22
N ALA A 3 15.81 -2.82 22.68
CA ALA A 3 15.54 -2.84 21.25
C ALA A 3 14.84 -1.52 20.89
N LEU A 4 15.31 -0.86 19.83
CA LEU A 4 14.62 0.30 19.27
C LEU A 4 13.24 -0.17 18.77
N TYR A 5 12.18 0.12 19.52
CA TYR A 5 10.81 -0.14 19.11
C TYR A 5 10.45 0.86 18.00
N THR A 6 10.78 0.54 16.75
CA THR A 6 10.21 1.24 15.61
C THR A 6 8.82 0.67 15.38
N PRO A 7 7.75 1.47 15.53
CA PRO A 7 6.39 0.97 15.34
C PRO A 7 6.22 0.45 13.91
N THR A 8 5.81 -0.81 13.79
CA THR A 8 5.47 -1.44 12.51
C THR A 8 4.20 -0.79 11.95
N GLU A 9 4.29 -0.28 10.72
CA GLU A 9 3.13 0.29 10.04
C GLU A 9 2.24 -0.84 9.49
N CYS A 10 1.05 -0.99 10.06
CA CYS A 10 0.03 -1.94 9.62
C CYS A 10 -1.26 -1.24 9.19
N CYS A 11 -1.95 -1.86 8.24
CA CYS A 11 -3.28 -1.43 7.82
C CYS A 11 -4.36 -2.02 8.72
N LEU A 12 -5.36 -1.23 9.11
CA LEU A 12 -6.52 -1.72 9.86
C LEU A 12 -7.70 -2.05 8.95
N ARG A 13 -7.76 -1.44 7.77
CA ARG A 13 -8.81 -1.61 6.76
C ARG A 13 -8.26 -1.37 5.35
N HIS A 14 -8.89 -1.98 4.35
CA HIS A 14 -8.64 -1.67 2.95
C HIS A 14 -9.58 -0.60 2.41
N ALA A 15 -9.12 0.12 1.39
CA ALA A 15 -9.93 1.02 0.60
C ALA A 15 -11.07 0.26 -0.10
N GLN A 16 -12.31 0.71 0.16
CA GLN A 16 -13.50 0.08 -0.41
C GLN A 16 -13.64 0.35 -1.91
N ARG A 17 -13.18 1.52 -2.36
CA ARG A 17 -13.28 1.98 -3.76
C ARG A 17 -11.90 2.06 -4.41
N PRO A 18 -11.79 1.81 -5.73
CA PRO A 18 -10.55 2.02 -6.46
C PRO A 18 -10.11 3.47 -6.43
N VAL A 19 -8.81 3.69 -6.33
CA VAL A 19 -8.19 5.01 -6.49
C VAL A 19 -7.87 5.23 -7.98
N ARG A 20 -8.02 6.47 -8.45
CA ARG A 20 -7.62 6.83 -9.82
C ARG A 20 -6.11 6.64 -9.96
N LEU A 21 -5.70 5.81 -10.92
CA LEU A 21 -4.30 5.40 -11.10
C LEU A 21 -3.36 6.58 -11.37
N ILE A 22 -3.86 7.64 -12.01
CA ILE A 22 -3.11 8.88 -12.29
C ILE A 22 -2.65 9.59 -11.02
N ASN A 23 -3.32 9.38 -9.88
CA ASN A 23 -2.98 9.99 -8.60
C ASN A 23 -1.94 9.17 -7.80
N LEU A 24 -1.53 7.99 -8.28
CA LEU A 24 -0.61 7.11 -7.57
C LEU A 24 0.83 7.40 -7.96
N TRP A 25 1.70 7.50 -6.95
CA TRP A 25 3.13 7.76 -7.09
C TRP A 25 3.97 6.49 -6.91
N SER A 26 3.73 5.74 -5.84
CA SER A 26 4.46 4.51 -5.52
C SER A 26 3.61 3.54 -4.70
N PHE A 27 4.15 2.36 -4.43
CA PHE A 27 3.53 1.39 -3.53
C PHE A 27 4.57 0.57 -2.76
N TYR A 28 4.14 -0.01 -1.64
CA TYR A 28 4.86 -1.03 -0.87
C TYR A 28 3.87 -2.01 -0.26
N GLU A 29 4.36 -3.15 0.24
CA GLU A 29 3.54 -4.12 0.97
C GLU A 29 3.71 -3.91 2.47
N THR A 30 2.65 -4.12 3.24
CA THR A 30 2.75 -4.23 4.70
C THR A 30 3.62 -5.42 5.10
N PRO A 31 4.35 -5.34 6.22
CA PRO A 31 5.08 -6.48 6.76
C PRO A 31 4.19 -7.70 7.00
N GLY A 32 4.76 -8.91 6.86
CA GLY A 32 4.02 -10.17 7.05
C GLY A 32 3.50 -10.39 8.47
N GLU A 33 4.01 -9.64 9.45
CA GLU A 33 3.55 -9.68 10.84
C GLU A 33 2.21 -8.95 11.04
N CYS A 34 1.80 -8.11 10.07
CA CYS A 34 0.50 -7.45 10.12
C CYS A 34 -0.63 -8.47 9.90
N SER A 35 -1.63 -8.46 10.78
CA SER A 35 -2.80 -9.34 10.66
C SER A 35 -3.64 -9.09 9.39
N LEU A 36 -3.54 -7.90 8.80
CA LEU A 36 -4.20 -7.53 7.57
C LEU A 36 -3.17 -7.27 6.47
N PRO A 37 -2.95 -8.21 5.54
CA PRO A 37 -2.05 -7.99 4.41
C PRO A 37 -2.61 -6.89 3.50
N ALA A 38 -1.77 -5.93 3.12
CA ALA A 38 -2.16 -4.83 2.26
C ALA A 38 -1.02 -4.35 1.37
N THR A 39 -1.38 -3.96 0.14
CA THR A 39 -0.56 -3.05 -0.66
C THR A 39 -0.89 -1.63 -0.25
N VAL A 40 0.10 -0.88 0.24
CA VAL A 40 -0.03 0.54 0.54
C VAL A 40 0.38 1.35 -0.67
N PHE A 41 -0.56 2.11 -1.24
CA PHE A 41 -0.27 3.09 -2.28
C PHE A 41 0.06 4.45 -1.66
N VAL A 42 1.11 5.09 -2.17
CA VAL A 42 1.41 6.49 -1.87
C VAL A 42 0.92 7.33 -3.04
N THR A 43 0.11 8.34 -2.76
CA THR A 43 -0.39 9.26 -3.78
C THR A 43 0.63 10.36 -4.09
N LEU A 44 0.38 11.12 -5.16
CA LEU A 44 1.18 12.31 -5.50
C LEU A 44 1.24 13.36 -4.37
N HIS A 45 0.23 13.40 -3.50
CA HIS A 45 0.18 14.31 -2.35
C HIS A 45 0.76 13.70 -1.08
N GLY A 46 1.30 12.47 -1.13
CA GLY A 46 1.88 11.78 0.02
C GLY A 46 0.89 10.96 0.85
N ASP A 47 -0.40 10.99 0.52
CA ASP A 47 -1.40 10.17 1.23
C ASP A 47 -1.12 8.68 1.06
N LYS A 48 -1.26 7.92 2.16
CA LYS A 48 -1.11 6.46 2.18
C LYS A 48 -2.47 5.78 2.16
N ILE A 49 -2.67 4.89 1.20
CA ILE A 49 -3.94 4.19 1.00
C ILE A 49 -3.69 2.68 1.06
N CYS A 50 -4.18 2.05 2.12
CA CYS A 50 -4.21 0.60 2.27
C CYS A 50 -5.18 -0.03 1.27
N ALA A 51 -4.72 -0.99 0.48
CA ALA A 51 -5.54 -1.68 -0.51
C ALA A 51 -5.35 -3.20 -0.45
N ASP A 52 -6.43 -3.92 -0.72
CA ASP A 52 -6.44 -5.38 -0.75
C ASP A 52 -5.61 -5.88 -1.96
N PRO A 53 -4.50 -6.62 -1.73
CA PRO A 53 -3.59 -7.06 -2.79
C PRO A 53 -4.28 -7.95 -3.84
N GLU A 54 -5.40 -8.60 -3.48
CA GLU A 54 -6.12 -9.51 -4.36
C GLU A 54 -7.07 -8.80 -5.33
N ARG A 55 -7.38 -7.52 -5.09
CA ARG A 55 -8.28 -6.77 -5.96
C ARG A 55 -7.64 -6.49 -7.32
N ARG A 56 -8.44 -6.69 -8.38
CA ARG A 56 -8.02 -6.46 -9.79
C ARG A 56 -7.43 -5.08 -10.03
N TRP A 57 -8.00 -4.02 -9.45
CA TRP A 57 -7.49 -2.66 -9.63
C TRP A 57 -6.13 -2.43 -8.95
N VAL A 58 -5.87 -3.12 -7.83
CA VAL A 58 -4.59 -3.08 -7.10
C VAL A 58 -3.49 -3.73 -7.93
N LYS A 59 -3.76 -4.93 -8.46
CA LYS A 59 -2.84 -5.63 -9.39
C LYS A 59 -2.52 -4.76 -10.63
N LYS A 60 -3.52 -4.08 -11.20
CA LYS A 60 -3.33 -3.14 -12.32
C LYS A 60 -2.48 -1.93 -11.92
N ALA A 61 -2.72 -1.35 -10.74
CA ALA A 61 -1.96 -0.22 -10.23
C ALA A 61 -0.48 -0.58 -10.00
N LYS A 62 -0.21 -1.72 -9.35
CA LYS A 62 1.16 -2.24 -9.13
C LYS A 62 1.91 -2.42 -10.45
N ASN A 63 1.26 -3.00 -11.46
CA ASN A 63 1.87 -3.16 -12.79
C ASN A 63 2.17 -1.82 -13.46
N MET A 64 1.24 -0.85 -13.42
CA MET A 64 1.50 0.49 -13.97
C MET A 64 2.70 1.17 -13.29
N LEU A 65 2.76 1.12 -11.96
CA LEU A 65 3.83 1.75 -11.20
C LEU A 65 5.17 1.01 -11.37
N GLY A 66 5.15 -0.31 -11.49
CA GLY A 66 6.32 -1.13 -11.78
C GLY A 66 6.95 -0.82 -13.15
N ARG A 67 6.16 -0.38 -14.14
CA ARG A 67 6.66 0.05 -15.46
C ARG A 67 7.30 1.45 -15.47
N LYS A 68 7.16 2.22 -14.39
CA LYS A 68 7.76 3.57 -14.25
C LYS A 68 9.15 3.54 -13.59
N LYS A 69 9.57 2.38 -13.10
CA LYS A 69 10.89 2.15 -12.51
C LYS A 69 11.88 1.76 -13.60
#